data_AF-A0A7Y4VTR0-F1
#
_entry.id   AF-A0A7Y4VTR0-F1
#
_cell.length_a   1.000
_cell.length_b   1.000
_cell.length_c   1.000
_cell.angle_alpha   90.00
_cell.angle_beta   90.00
_cell.angle_gamma   90.00
#
_symmetry.space_group_name_H-M   'P 1'
#
loop_
_entity.id
_entity.type
_entity.pdbx_description
1 polymer ?
#
loop_
_entity_poly.entity_id
_entity_poly.type
_entity_poly.pdbx_seq_one_letter_code
_entity_poly.pdbx_strand_id
1 'polypeptide(L)'
;MMRILFERTGGFMGRRVSLNLDLDELPPDQALTLKRLVDESDFFNLTELPPKKAVPDGFTYSLTIINGESERTLKLDDSNIPPPLRPLFENLIARTRKHT
;
A
#
# COMPACT_ATOMS: atom_id res chain seq x y z
N MET A 1 -16.34 7.07 -4.02
CA MET A 1 -15.57 6.01 -4.66
C MET A 1 -14.12 6.11 -4.23
N MET A 2 -13.60 5.03 -3.65
CA MET A 2 -12.24 4.97 -3.16
C MET A 2 -11.56 3.71 -3.71
N ARG A 3 -10.39 3.89 -4.32
CA ARG A 3 -9.63 2.82 -4.97
C ARG A 3 -8.20 2.80 -4.45
N ILE A 4 -7.68 1.61 -4.21
CA ILE A 4 -6.31 1.38 -3.74
C ILE A 4 -5.59 0.53 -4.79
N LEU A 5 -4.55 1.10 -5.39
CA LEU A 5 -3.60 0.36 -6.23
C LEU A 5 -2.33 0.13 -5.43
N PHE A 6 -1.96 -1.12 -5.26
CA PHE A 6 -0.77 -1.50 -4.52
C PHE A 6 0.08 -2.42 -5.38
N GLU A 7 1.34 -2.05 -5.56
CA GLU A 7 2.31 -2.85 -6.30
C GLU A 7 3.50 -3.15 -5.41
N ARG A 8 3.93 -4.41 -5.41
CA ARG A 8 5.16 -4.87 -4.79
C ARG A 8 6.04 -5.50 -5.85
N THR A 9 7.29 -5.05 -5.91
CA THR A 9 8.32 -5.56 -6.82
C THR A 9 9.59 -5.90 -6.02
N GLY A 10 10.39 -6.84 -6.52
CA GLY A 10 11.66 -7.24 -5.87
C GLY A 10 11.64 -8.65 -5.28
N GLY A 11 12.58 -8.92 -4.38
CA GLY A 11 12.91 -10.26 -3.89
C GLY A 11 13.68 -11.11 -4.90
N PHE A 12 14.15 -12.28 -4.45
CA PHE A 12 15.11 -13.17 -5.14
C PHE A 12 14.66 -13.70 -6.53
N MET A 13 13.42 -13.44 -6.94
CA MET A 13 12.87 -13.82 -8.26
C MET A 13 12.26 -12.66 -9.04
N GLY A 14 12.35 -11.41 -8.55
CA GLY A 14 11.80 -10.24 -9.24
C GLY A 14 10.29 -10.27 -9.47
N ARG A 15 9.54 -11.02 -8.65
CA ARG A 15 8.10 -11.26 -8.88
C ARG A 15 7.31 -10.00 -8.57
N ARG A 16 6.67 -9.43 -9.59
CA ARG A 16 5.71 -8.32 -9.43
C ARG A 16 4.37 -8.87 -8.94
N VAL A 17 3.85 -8.29 -7.87
CA VAL A 17 2.49 -8.52 -7.41
C VAL A 17 1.77 -7.19 -7.35
N SER A 18 0.60 -7.11 -7.99
CA SER A 18 -0.26 -5.94 -7.96
C SER A 18 -1.63 -6.29 -7.39
N LEU A 19 -2.21 -5.35 -6.66
CA LEU A 19 -3.58 -5.36 -6.20
C LEU A 19 -4.25 -4.09 -6.71
N ASN A 20 -5.45 -4.23 -7.25
CA ASN A 20 -6.34 -3.13 -7.59
C ASN A 20 -7.65 -3.36 -6.85
N LEU A 21 -7.87 -2.60 -5.78
CA LEU A 21 -9.00 -2.77 -4.89
C LEU A 21 -9.93 -1.58 -5.03
N ASP A 22 -11.15 -1.84 -5.49
CA ASP A 22 -12.25 -0.89 -5.42
C ASP A 22 -13.04 -1.12 -4.13
N LEU A 23 -13.08 -0.12 -3.24
CA LEU A 23 -13.75 -0.29 -1.95
C LEU A 23 -15.26 -0.43 -2.11
N ASP A 24 -15.84 0.06 -3.20
CA ASP A 24 -17.28 -0.09 -3.48
C ASP A 24 -17.62 -1.53 -3.94
N GLU A 25 -16.62 -2.30 -4.41
CA GLU A 25 -16.77 -3.71 -4.82
C GLU A 25 -16.37 -4.72 -3.71
N LEU A 26 -15.85 -4.23 -2.58
CA LEU A 26 -15.44 -5.06 -1.45
C LEU A 26 -16.57 -5.30 -0.45
N PRO A 27 -16.53 -6.43 0.29
CA PRO A 27 -17.43 -6.63 1.42
C PRO A 27 -17.38 -5.45 2.42
N PRO A 28 -18.50 -4.99 2.98
CA PRO A 28 -18.56 -3.77 3.80
C PRO A 28 -17.55 -3.73 4.94
N ASP A 29 -17.35 -4.85 5.65
CA ASP A 29 -16.37 -4.94 6.73
C ASP A 29 -14.93 -4.73 6.22
N GLN A 30 -14.61 -5.26 5.03
CA GLN A 30 -13.29 -5.11 4.43
C GLN A 30 -13.05 -3.68 3.92
N ALA A 31 -14.07 -3.10 3.27
CA ALA A 31 -14.02 -1.72 2.80
C ALA A 31 -13.87 -0.74 3.96
N LEU A 32 -14.65 -0.93 5.04
CA LEU A 32 -14.55 -0.12 6.25
C LEU A 32 -13.18 -0.23 6.92
N THR A 33 -12.62 -1.45 6.99
CA THR A 33 -11.28 -1.68 7.54
C THR A 33 -10.23 -0.91 6.74
N LEU A 34 -10.22 -1.05 5.40
CA LEU A 34 -9.25 -0.34 4.56
C LEU A 34 -9.40 1.18 4.66
N LYS A 35 -10.64 1.68 4.65
CA LYS A 35 -10.91 3.10 4.79
C LYS A 35 -10.38 3.66 6.11
N ARG A 36 -10.59 2.95 7.22
CA ARG A 36 -10.04 3.32 8.54
C ARG A 36 -8.52 3.35 8.54
N LEU A 37 -7.87 2.33 8.00
CA LEU A 37 -6.39 2.27 7.97
C LEU A 37 -5.79 3.41 7.13
N VAL A 38 -6.46 3.82 6.05
CA VAL A 38 -6.03 4.96 5.23
C VAL A 38 -6.19 6.28 5.99
N ASP A 39 -7.33 6.45 6.66
CA ASP A 39 -7.63 7.64 7.47
C ASP A 39 -6.67 7.77 8.68
N GLU A 40 -6.50 6.70 9.46
CA GLU A 40 -5.59 6.63 10.60
C GLU A 40 -4.12 6.84 10.20
N SER A 41 -3.75 6.47 8.96
CA SER A 41 -2.40 6.70 8.46
C SER A 41 -2.13 8.15 8.05
N ASP A 42 -3.16 8.98 7.98
CA ASP A 42 -3.12 10.34 7.43
C ASP A 42 -2.49 10.38 6.03
N PHE A 43 -2.81 9.38 5.20
CA PHE A 43 -2.08 9.07 3.95
C PHE A 43 -1.89 10.28 3.04
N PHE A 44 -2.92 11.12 2.90
CA PHE A 44 -2.89 12.27 2.01
C PHE A 44 -2.01 13.40 2.52
N ASN A 45 -1.61 13.41 3.80
CA ASN A 45 -0.68 14.37 4.38
C ASN A 45 0.71 13.77 4.67
N LEU A 46 0.90 12.46 4.51
CA LEU A 46 2.19 11.80 4.74
C LEU A 46 3.28 12.29 3.80
N THR A 47 4.38 12.79 4.36
CA THR A 47 5.60 13.10 3.60
C THR A 47 6.36 11.81 3.27
N GLU A 48 6.79 11.66 2.01
CA GLU A 48 7.68 10.56 1.61
C GLU A 48 8.99 10.63 2.39
N LEU A 49 9.36 9.54 3.04
CA LEU A 49 10.63 9.42 3.76
C LEU A 49 11.71 8.97 2.78
N PRO A 50 12.91 9.58 2.82
CA PRO A 50 14.01 9.10 1.98
C PRO A 50 14.39 7.66 2.37
N PRO A 51 14.77 6.82 1.40
CA PRO A 51 15.22 5.46 1.67
C PRO A 51 16.43 5.50 2.61
N LYS A 52 16.39 4.75 3.71
CA LYS A 52 17.48 4.77 4.71
C LYS A 52 18.75 4.10 4.18
N LYS A 53 18.60 3.09 3.31
CA LYS A 53 19.70 2.40 2.64
C LYS A 53 19.16 1.61 1.46
N ALA A 54 19.82 1.70 0.30
CA ALA A 54 19.49 0.82 -0.81
C ALA A 54 19.85 -0.62 -0.41
N VAL A 55 18.85 -1.48 -0.30
CA VAL A 55 19.04 -2.91 -0.03
C VAL A 55 19.08 -3.62 -1.39
N PRO A 56 20.23 -4.17 -1.82
CA PRO A 56 20.24 -5.07 -2.98
C PRO A 56 19.34 -6.25 -2.62
N ASP A 57 18.29 -6.46 -3.42
CA ASP A 57 17.21 -7.45 -3.23
C ASP A 57 16.05 -7.07 -2.29
N GLY A 58 15.99 -5.82 -1.81
CA GLY A 58 14.84 -5.34 -1.04
C GLY A 58 13.53 -5.30 -1.85
N PHE A 59 12.39 -5.41 -1.18
CA PHE A 59 11.12 -5.13 -1.84
C PHE A 59 10.91 -3.63 -1.98
N THR A 60 10.43 -3.23 -3.14
CA THR A 60 9.93 -1.89 -3.42
C THR A 60 8.42 -1.94 -3.58
N TYR A 61 7.77 -0.88 -3.14
CA TYR A 61 6.33 -0.77 -3.09
C TYR A 61 5.88 0.54 -3.73
N SER A 62 4.79 0.46 -4.49
CA SER A 62 4.08 1.63 -4.99
C SER A 62 2.65 1.56 -4.48
N LEU A 63 2.24 2.53 -3.67
CA LEU A 63 0.89 2.62 -3.14
C LEU A 63 0.23 3.88 -3.67
N THR A 64 -0.82 3.71 -4.47
CA THR A 64 -1.66 4.79 -4.98
C THR A 64 -3.05 4.67 -4.36
N ILE A 65 -3.53 5.77 -3.78
CA ILE A 65 -4.90 5.86 -3.25
C ILE A 65 -5.62 6.97 -3.99
N ILE A 66 -6.75 6.60 -4.57
CA ILE A 66 -7.68 7.50 -5.25
C ILE A 66 -8.93 7.60 -4.36
N ASN A 67 -9.29 8.79 -3.94
CA ASN A 67 -10.50 9.06 -3.15
C ASN A 67 -11.21 10.30 -3.73
N GLY A 68 -12.25 10.06 -4.53
CA GLY A 68 -12.91 11.12 -5.28
C GLY A 68 -11.94 11.81 -6.25
N GLU A 69 -11.75 13.12 -6.07
CA GLU A 69 -10.83 13.94 -6.88
C GLU A 69 -9.38 13.93 -6.37
N SER A 70 -9.15 13.35 -5.18
CA SER A 70 -7.81 13.26 -4.59
C SER A 70 -7.12 11.97 -5.01
N GLU A 71 -5.95 12.09 -5.62
CA GLU A 71 -5.06 10.96 -5.93
C GLU A 71 -3.68 11.24 -5.35
N ARG A 72 -3.12 10.27 -4.62
CA ARG A 72 -1.75 10.35 -4.13
C ARG A 72 -1.05 9.01 -4.28
N THR A 73 0.20 9.07 -4.73
CA THR A 73 1.08 7.90 -4.87
C THR A 73 2.28 8.08 -3.95
N LEU A 74 2.61 7.04 -3.18
CA LEU A 74 3.85 6.96 -2.40
C LEU A 74 4.70 5.80 -2.90
N LYS A 75 6.00 6.06 -3.07
CA LYS A 75 6.98 5.02 -3.39
C LYS A 75 7.83 4.71 -2.16
N LEU A 76 7.79 3.44 -1.75
CA LEU A 76 8.35 2.98 -0.49
C LEU A 76 9.18 1.71 -0.68
N ASP A 77 9.97 1.37 0.33
CA ASP A 77 10.72 0.12 0.47
C ASP A 77 10.60 -0.37 1.93
N ASP A 78 11.09 -1.58 2.20
CA ASP A 78 11.01 -2.17 3.55
C ASP A 78 11.68 -1.31 4.65
N SER A 79 12.57 -0.39 4.29
CA SER A 79 13.32 0.46 5.22
C SER A 79 12.67 1.82 5.52
N ASN A 80 11.73 2.26 4.69
CA ASN A 80 11.19 3.62 4.73
C ASN A 80 9.66 3.72 4.94
N ILE A 81 8.97 2.60 5.18
CA ILE A 81 7.53 2.60 5.51
C ILE A 81 7.29 3.37 6.83
N PRO A 82 6.54 4.48 6.83
CA PRO A 82 6.21 5.22 8.03
C PRO A 82 5.44 4.35 9.03
N PRO A 83 5.69 4.46 10.35
CA PRO A 83 4.92 3.76 11.37
C PRO A 83 3.39 3.81 11.22
N PRO A 84 2.75 4.97 10.94
CA PRO A 84 1.29 5.04 10.77
C PRO A 84 0.78 4.28 9.53
N LEU A 85 1.64 4.01 8.55
CA LEU A 85 1.27 3.34 7.31
C LEU A 85 1.45 1.80 7.39
N ARG A 86 2.15 1.30 8.41
CA ARG A 86 2.42 -0.15 8.57
C ARG A 86 1.16 -1.00 8.61
N PRO A 87 0.11 -0.66 9.38
CA PRO A 87 -1.10 -1.48 9.46
C PRO A 87 -1.79 -1.65 8.10
N LEU A 88 -1.83 -0.59 7.28
CA LEU A 88 -2.35 -0.64 5.91
C LEU A 88 -1.50 -1.57 5.03
N PHE A 89 -0.17 -1.41 5.07
CA PHE A 89 0.76 -2.23 4.30
C PHE A 89 0.67 -3.72 4.64
N GLU A 90 0.61 -4.06 5.92
CA GLU A 90 0.46 -5.45 6.37
C GLU A 90 -0.85 -6.05 5.87
N ASN A 91 -1.95 -5.29 5.89
CA ASN A 91 -3.24 -5.73 5.35
C ASN A 91 -3.16 -6.01 3.84
N LEU A 92 -2.55 -5.10 3.07
CA LEU A 92 -2.37 -5.24 1.62
C LEU A 92 -1.46 -6.42 1.28
N ILE A 93 -0.33 -6.58 1.98
CA ILE A 93 0.59 -7.70 1.80
C ILE A 93 -0.09 -9.04 2.14
N ALA A 94 -0.87 -9.11 3.22
CA ALA A 94 -1.62 -10.31 3.57
C ALA A 94 -2.61 -10.72 2.46
N ARG A 95 -3.23 -9.74 1.78
CA ARG A 95 -4.10 -9.98 0.62
C ARG A 95 -3.33 -10.53 -0.59
N THR A 96 -2.10 -10.06 -0.83
CA THR A 96 -1.26 -10.61 -1.93
C THR A 96 -0.94 -12.10 -1.75
N ARG A 97 -0.80 -12.57 -0.50
CA ARG A 97 -0.45 -13.96 -0.19
C ARG A 97 -1.61 -14.94 -0.37
N LYS A 98 -2.85 -14.48 -0.23
CA LYS A 98 -4.05 -15.33 -0.37
C LYS A 98 -4.45 -15.63 -1.82
N HIS A 99 -3.76 -15.03 -2.80
CA HIS A 99 -4.00 -15.23 -4.23
C HIS A 99 -2.88 -16.05 -4.93
N THR A 100 -2.05 -16.80 -4.18
CA THR A 100 -1.12 -17.82 -4.71
C THR A 100 -1.55 -19.19 -4.23
#